data_AF-A0AA96WD80-F1
#
_entry.id   AF-A0AA96WD80-F1
#
_cell.length_a   1.000
_cell.length_b   1.000
_cell.length_c   1.000
_cell.angle_alpha   90.00
_cell.angle_beta   90.00
_cell.angle_gamma   90.00
#
_symmetry.space_group_name_H-M   'P 1'
#
loop_
_entity.id
_entity.type
_entity.pdbx_description
1 polymer ?
#
loop_
_entity_poly.entity_id
_entity_poly.type
_entity_poly.pdbx_seq_one_letter_code
_entity_poly.pdbx_strand_id
1 'polypeptide(L)'
;MWQKFSQDVGTGTPIKLDYLAGKKAFEAGYSQKEIALMLTLSSPYVAEIDETQGKQKALAYVNQTVRAVCRKVHEQEIAKGKQRQKELEL
;
A
#
# COMPACT_ATOMS: atom_id res chain seq x y z
N MET A 1 5.55 12.02 -2.70
CA MET A 1 5.66 10.90 -1.74
C MET A 1 5.51 9.55 -2.45
N TRP A 2 4.48 9.35 -3.29
CA TRP A 2 4.33 8.14 -4.11
C TRP A 2 5.57 7.81 -4.96
N GLN A 3 6.09 8.79 -5.70
CA GLN A 3 7.32 8.63 -6.51
C GLN A 3 8.52 8.10 -5.70
N LYS A 4 8.68 8.56 -4.45
CA LYS A 4 9.75 8.11 -3.57
C LYS A 4 9.65 6.61 -3.25
N PHE A 5 8.43 6.12 -3.04
CA PHE A 5 8.21 4.72 -2.72
C PHE A 5 8.12 3.81 -3.96
N SER A 6 7.73 4.37 -5.11
CA SER A 6 7.61 3.64 -6.39
C SER A 6 8.94 3.46 -7.10
N GLN A 7 9.98 4.24 -6.79
CA GLN A 7 11.29 4.20 -7.46
C GLN A 7 12.02 2.85 -7.37
N ASP A 8 12.01 2.18 -6.20
CA ASP A 8 12.67 0.86 -6.07
C ASP A 8 11.74 -0.32 -6.40
N VAL A 9 10.57 -0.04 -6.97
CA VAL A 9 9.62 -1.06 -7.36
C VAL A 9 9.75 -1.20 -8.87
N GLY A 10 10.52 -2.19 -9.32
CA GLY A 10 10.75 -2.46 -10.75
C GLY A 10 9.45 -2.55 -11.57
N THR A 11 9.57 -2.43 -12.90
CA THR A 11 8.45 -2.34 -13.88
C THR A 11 7.35 -3.39 -13.63
N GLY A 12 6.36 -3.00 -12.84
CA GLY A 12 5.20 -3.81 -12.50
C GLY A 12 3.93 -3.16 -13.04
N THR A 13 2.80 -3.87 -12.91
CA THR A 13 1.51 -3.27 -13.23
C THR A 13 1.25 -2.07 -12.30
N PRO A 14 0.53 -1.03 -12.75
CA PRO A 14 0.25 0.15 -11.92
C PRO A 14 -0.40 -0.20 -10.57
N ILE A 15 -1.26 -1.21 -10.55
CA ILE A 15 -1.87 -1.77 -9.34
C ILE A 15 -0.81 -2.30 -8.35
N LYS A 16 0.18 -3.03 -8.86
CA LYS A 16 1.27 -3.58 -8.04
C LYS A 16 2.17 -2.46 -7.50
N LEU A 17 2.40 -1.42 -8.29
CA LEU A 17 3.16 -0.24 -7.85
C LEU A 17 2.45 0.47 -6.69
N ASP A 18 1.15 0.73 -6.81
CA ASP A 18 0.35 1.36 -5.75
C ASP A 18 0.32 0.53 -4.46
N TYR A 19 0.19 -0.79 -4.59
CA TYR A 19 0.27 -1.69 -3.44
C TYR A 19 1.64 -1.63 -2.75
N LEU A 20 2.74 -1.69 -3.52
CA LEU A 20 4.09 -1.70 -2.95
C LEU A 20 4.49 -0.33 -2.38
N ALA A 21 4.07 0.75 -3.03
CA ALA A 21 4.23 2.10 -2.50
C ALA A 21 3.48 2.27 -1.17
N GLY A 22 2.23 1.81 -1.11
CA GLY A 22 1.45 1.81 0.13
C GLY A 22 2.08 0.93 1.22
N LYS A 23 2.59 -0.25 0.85
CA LYS A 23 3.28 -1.14 1.79
C LYS A 23 4.51 -0.48 2.41
N LYS A 24 5.40 0.10 1.61
CA LYS A 24 6.59 0.80 2.12
C LYS A 24 6.21 1.99 3.00
N ALA A 25 5.16 2.74 2.65
CA ALA A 25 4.67 3.83 3.48
C ALA A 25 4.14 3.30 4.83
N PHE A 26 3.40 2.20 4.84
CA PHE A 26 2.94 1.59 6.10
C PHE A 26 4.12 1.09 6.95
N GLU A 27 5.10 0.42 6.35
CA GLU A 27 6.33 -0.03 7.05
C GLU A 27 7.15 1.16 7.57
N ALA A 28 7.06 2.33 6.96
CA ALA A 28 7.66 3.58 7.41
C ALA A 28 6.84 4.32 8.50
N GLY A 29 5.73 3.74 8.96
CA GLY A 29 4.91 4.27 10.06
C GLY A 29 3.79 5.21 9.64
N TYR A 30 3.51 5.37 8.34
CA TYR A 30 2.40 6.22 7.89
C TYR A 30 1.05 5.54 8.14
N SER A 31 0.08 6.33 8.57
CA SER A 31 -1.29 5.88 8.83
C SER A 31 -2.05 5.54 7.54
N GLN A 32 -3.13 4.78 7.68
CA GLN A 32 -4.01 4.43 6.54
C GLN A 32 -4.52 5.66 5.79
N LYS A 33 -4.82 6.74 6.52
CA LYS A 33 -5.31 8.01 5.97
C LYS A 33 -4.22 8.72 5.15
N GLU A 34 -2.99 8.72 5.64
CA GLU A 34 -1.85 9.31 4.92
C GLU A 34 -1.51 8.51 3.66
N ILE A 35 -1.59 7.18 3.72
CA ILE A 35 -1.41 6.33 2.54
C ILE A 35 -2.53 6.55 1.52
N ALA A 36 -3.79 6.65 1.96
CA ALA A 36 -4.91 6.96 1.09
C ALA A 36 -4.70 8.31 0.38
N LEU A 37 -4.32 9.34 1.14
CA LEU A 37 -4.02 10.67 0.61
C LEU A 37 -2.86 10.63 -0.40
N MET A 38 -1.80 9.89 -0.09
CA MET A 38 -0.66 9.71 -1.00
C MET A 38 -1.09 9.09 -2.33
N LEU A 39 -1.92 8.05 -2.30
CA LEU A 39 -2.41 7.39 -3.53
C LEU A 39 -3.31 8.33 -4.33
N THR A 40 -4.28 8.99 -3.67
CA THR A 40 -5.19 9.94 -4.31
C THR A 40 -4.48 11.10 -5.00
N LEU A 41 -3.43 11.66 -4.37
CA LEU A 41 -2.75 12.85 -4.90
C LEU A 41 -1.62 12.54 -5.88
N SER A 42 -1.12 11.31 -5.95
CA SER A 42 0.16 11.06 -6.61
C SER A 42 0.25 9.75 -7.38
N SER A 43 -0.77 8.88 -7.36
CA SER A 43 -0.79 7.72 -8.25
C SER A 43 -1.32 8.12 -9.62
N PRO A 44 -0.55 7.92 -10.71
CA PRO A 44 -1.04 8.12 -12.07
C PRO A 44 -2.22 7.22 -12.40
N TYR A 45 -2.26 6.01 -11.82
CA TYR A 45 -3.33 5.07 -12.05
C TYR A 45 -4.64 5.49 -11.37
N VAL A 46 -4.55 6.08 -10.17
CA VAL A 46 -5.73 6.65 -9.51
C VAL A 46 -6.30 7.83 -10.30
N ALA A 47 -5.43 8.67 -10.85
CA ALA A 47 -5.84 9.77 -11.74
C ALA A 47 -6.54 9.23 -13.01
N GLU A 48 -5.98 8.21 -13.66
CA GLU A 48 -6.58 7.55 -14.82
C GLU A 48 -7.97 6.97 -14.49
N ILE A 49 -8.16 6.34 -13.33
CA ILE A 49 -9.47 5.83 -12.91
C ILE A 49 -10.46 6.99 -12.68
N ASP A 50 -10.04 8.09 -12.07
CA ASP A 50 -10.92 9.25 -11.86
C ASP A 50 -11.38 9.84 -13.20
N GLU A 51 -10.46 9.99 -14.15
CA GLU A 51 -10.74 10.51 -15.49
C GLU A 51 -11.64 9.57 -16.32
N THR A 52 -11.42 8.26 -16.25
CA THR A 52 -12.09 7.28 -17.14
C THR A 52 -13.35 6.66 -16.53
N GLN A 53 -13.40 6.52 -15.21
CA GLN A 53 -14.44 5.78 -14.48
C GLN A 53 -15.09 6.61 -13.36
N GLY A 54 -14.57 7.81 -13.09
CA GLY A 54 -15.12 8.75 -12.14
C GLY A 54 -14.62 8.57 -10.71
N LYS A 55 -14.73 9.67 -9.95
CA LYS A 55 -14.26 9.81 -8.56
C LYS A 55 -14.66 8.70 -7.61
N GLN A 56 -15.88 8.18 -7.73
CA GLN A 56 -16.35 7.10 -6.84
C GLN A 56 -15.54 5.81 -7.05
N LYS A 57 -15.19 5.49 -8.30
CA LYS A 57 -14.36 4.31 -8.62
C LYS A 57 -12.93 4.50 -8.17
N ALA A 58 -12.36 5.68 -8.36
CA ALA A 58 -11.02 6.02 -7.86
C ALA A 58 -10.93 5.89 -6.33
N LEU A 59 -11.92 6.42 -5.60
CA LEU A 59 -11.98 6.28 -4.13
C LEU A 59 -12.17 4.83 -3.68
N ALA A 60 -13.01 4.06 -4.37
CA ALA A 60 -13.19 2.65 -4.07
C ALA A 60 -11.88 1.87 -4.25
N TYR A 61 -11.16 2.12 -5.34
CA TYR A 61 -9.83 1.55 -5.59
C TYR A 61 -8.84 1.89 -4.47
N VAL A 62 -8.70 3.17 -4.11
CA VAL A 62 -7.79 3.61 -3.04
C VAL A 62 -8.11 2.90 -1.72
N ASN A 63 -9.38 2.85 -1.33
CA ASN A 63 -9.82 2.19 -0.10
C ASN A 63 -9.50 0.69 -0.11
N GLN A 64 -9.68 0.01 -1.24
CA GLN A 64 -9.32 -1.40 -1.37
C GLN A 64 -7.82 -1.63 -1.26
N THR A 65 -7.02 -0.80 -1.95
CA THR A 65 -5.55 -0.89 -1.92
C THR A 65 -5.01 -0.67 -0.51
N VAL A 66 -5.47 0.37 0.20
CA VAL A 66 -5.04 0.65 1.58
C VAL A 66 -5.41 -0.49 2.53
N ARG A 67 -6.62 -1.04 2.43
CA ARG A 67 -7.04 -2.20 3.24
C ARG A 67 -6.20 -3.45 2.95
N ALA A 68 -5.83 -3.67 1.69
CA ALA A 68 -4.98 -4.79 1.31
C ALA A 68 -3.56 -4.65 1.88
N VAL A 69 -3.00 -3.43 1.83
CA VAL A 69 -1.70 -3.11 2.43
C VAL A 69 -1.70 -3.38 3.93
N CYS A 70 -2.64 -2.77 4.66
CA CYS A 70 -2.65 -2.82 6.12
C CYS A 70 -2.87 -4.24 6.65
N ARG A 71 -3.77 -5.02 6.01
CA ARG A 71 -3.99 -6.43 6.39
C ARG A 71 -2.74 -7.28 6.18
N LYS A 72 -2.12 -7.19 4.99
CA LYS A 72 -0.92 -7.98 4.68
C LYS A 72 0.25 -7.66 5.60
N VAL A 73 0.47 -6.38 5.94
CA VAL A 73 1.56 -6.03 6.85
C VAL A 73 1.27 -6.52 8.26
N HIS A 74 0.04 -6.35 8.75
CA HIS A 74 -0.34 -6.85 10.07
C HIS A 74 -0.20 -8.38 10.20
N GLU A 75 -0.62 -9.13 9.16
CA GLU A 75 -0.41 -10.59 9.10
C GLU A 75 1.09 -10.96 9.11
N GLN A 76 1.92 -10.21 8.40
CA GLN A 76 3.37 -10.42 8.37
C GLN A 76 4.02 -10.13 9.73
N GLU A 77 3.58 -9.10 10.45
CA GLU A 77 4.05 -8.80 11.80
C GLU A 77 3.69 -9.90 12.80
N ILE A 78 2.45 -10.41 12.75
CA ILE A 78 2.03 -11.54 13.59
C ILE A 78 2.86 -12.79 13.28
N ALA A 79 3.10 -13.09 11.99
CA ALA A 79 3.91 -14.23 11.59
C ALA A 79 5.36 -14.12 12.08
N LYS A 80 5.98 -12.95 11.93
CA LYS A 80 7.34 -12.67 12.44
C LYS A 80 7.41 -12.78 13.97
N GLY A 81 6.41 -12.28 14.68
CA GLY A 81 6.32 -12.41 16.14
C GLY A 81 6.27 -13.88 16.59
N LYS A 82 5.44 -14.70 15.94
CA LYS A 82 5.36 -16.14 16.22
C LYS A 82 6.66 -16.89 15.91
N GLN A 83 7.37 -16.51 14.85
CA GLN A 83 8.66 -17.13 14.51
C GLN A 83 9.73 -16.78 15.55
N ARG A 84 9.83 -15.50 15.95
CA ARG A 84 10.80 -15.06 16.96
C ARG A 84 10.55 -15.70 18.32
N GLN A 85 9.29 -15.94 18.68
CA GLN A 85 8.94 -16.64 19.90
C GLN A 85 9.40 -18.11 19.87
N LYS A 86 9.23 -18.81 18.75
CA LYS A 86 9.74 -20.18 18.57
C LYS A 86 11.27 -20.27 18.63
N GLU A 87 11.98 -19.26 18.10
CA GLU A 87 13.45 -19.20 18.16
C GLU A 87 14.00 -18.94 19.58
N LEU A 88 13.18 -18.40 20.49
CA LEU A 88 13.55 -18.18 21.90
C LEU A 88 13.19 -19.36 22.81
N GLU A 89 12.40 -20.32 22.34
CA GLU A 89 11.98 -21.53 23.07
C GLU A 89 12.86 -22.76 22.77
N LEU A 90 13.86 -22.61 21.87
CA LEU A 90 14.88 -23.59 21.50
C LEU A 90 16.24 -23.24 22.13
#